data_AF-S6GKX0-F1
#
_entry.id   AF-S6GKX0-F1
#
_cell.length_a   1.000
_cell.length_b   1.000
_cell.length_c   1.000
_cell.angle_alpha   90.00
_cell.angle_beta   90.00
_cell.angle_gamma   90.00
#
_symmetry.space_group_name_H-M   'P 1'
#
loop_
_entity.id
_entity.type
_entity.pdbx_description
1 polymer ?
#
loop_
_entity_poly.entity_id
_entity_poly.type
_entity_poly.pdbx_seq_one_letter_code
_entity_poly.pdbx_strand_id
1 'polypeptide(L)' 'MSTQSYNPKFVEAMKILTKMSEEERLSEENKAIFEQAMNYAPLDIQPQLIAIRKKYDDLH' A
#
# COMPACT_ATOMS: atom_id res chain seq x y z
N MET A 1 17.71 7.17 -16.09
CA MET A 1 16.77 6.47 -15.19
C MET A 1 16.46 7.44 -14.06
N SER A 2 15.30 8.09 -14.09
CA SER A 2 14.89 9.08 -13.09
C SER A 2 14.82 8.38 -11.74
N THR A 3 15.79 8.63 -10.86
CA THR A 3 15.74 8.20 -9.45
C THR A 3 14.70 9.07 -8.76
N GLN A 4 13.42 8.84 -9.04
CA GLN A 4 12.36 9.39 -8.21
C GLN A 4 12.48 8.70 -6.86
N SER A 5 13.14 9.39 -5.93
CA SER A 5 13.18 8.98 -4.52
C SER A 5 11.76 9.03 -4.01
N TYR A 6 11.07 7.88 -4.05
CA TYR A 6 9.79 7.72 -3.40
C TYR A 6 9.90 8.08 -1.92
N ASN A 7 8.80 8.53 -1.33
CA ASN A 7 8.79 8.88 0.08
C ASN A 7 9.30 7.69 0.93
N PRO A 8 10.24 7.89 1.87
CA PRO A 8 10.77 6.81 2.69
C PRO A 8 9.67 6.00 3.40
N LYS A 9 8.61 6.66 3.86
CA LYS A 9 7.46 6.02 4.52
C LYS A 9 6.67 5.12 3.57
N PHE A 10 6.57 5.50 2.29
CA PHE A 10 5.96 4.67 1.26
C PHE A 10 6.83 3.45 0.96
N VAL A 11 8.14 3.65 0.79
CA VAL A 11 9.09 2.55 0.50
C VAL A 11 9.09 1.54 1.64
N GLU A 12 9.07 2.00 2.88
CA GLU A 12 9.01 1.16 4.07
C GLU A 12 7.71 0.37 4.14
N ALA A 13 6.56 1.03 3.98
CA ALA A 13 5.27 0.37 3.96
C ALA A 13 5.19 -0.69 2.83
N MET A 14 5.64 -0.34 1.62
CA MET A 14 5.68 -1.28 0.49
C MET A 14 6.62 -2.47 0.72
N LYS A 15 7.77 -2.29 1.39
CA LYS A 15 8.65 -3.40 1.77
C LYS A 15 7.99 -4.39 2.72
N ILE A 16 7.07 -3.92 3.57
CA ILE A 16 6.31 -4.77 4.48
C ILE A 16 5.16 -5.44 3.71
N LEU A 17 4.36 -4.65 2.98
CA LEU A 17 3.22 -5.14 2.20
C LEU A 17 3.64 -6.20 1.16
N THR A 18 4.77 -6.01 0.46
CA THR A 18 5.27 -6.98 -0.54
C THR A 18 5.66 -8.32 0.04
N LYS A 19 5.96 -8.39 1.35
CA LYS A 19 6.25 -9.65 2.06
C LYS A 19 4.99 -10.34 2.58
N MET A 20 3.87 -9.62 2.62
CA MET A 20 2.58 -10.11 3.08
C MET A 20 1.79 -10.76 1.93
N SER A 21 0.98 -11.76 2.26
CA SER A 21 -0.02 -12.34 1.37
C SER A 21 -1.16 -11.35 1.07
N GLU A 22 -2.01 -11.64 0.08
CA GLU A 22 -3.16 -10.78 -0.22
C GLU A 22 -4.11 -10.70 0.98
N GLU A 23 -4.38 -11.82 1.67
CA GLU A 23 -5.19 -11.86 2.88
C GLU A 23 -4.57 -11.04 4.03
N GLU A 24 -3.25 -11.12 4.22
CA GLU A 24 -2.56 -10.36 5.27
C GLU A 24 -2.57 -8.86 4.98
N ARG A 25 -2.41 -8.44 3.71
CA ARG A 25 -2.52 -7.01 3.34
C ARG A 25 -3.95 -6.50 3.51
N LEU A 26 -4.92 -7.39 3.32
CA LEU A 26 -6.34 -7.15 3.45
C LEU A 26 -6.84 -7.51 4.87
N SER A 27 -6.06 -7.19 5.90
CA SER A 27 -6.46 -7.37 7.31
C SER A 27 -6.53 -6.04 8.06
N GLU A 28 -7.38 -5.97 9.09
CA GLU A 28 -7.46 -4.78 9.96
C GLU A 28 -6.12 -4.46 10.64
N GLU A 29 -5.37 -5.51 11.01
CA GLU A 29 -4.06 -5.37 11.67
C GLU A 29 -3.03 -4.65 10.79
N ASN A 30 -3.08 -4.88 9.47
CA ASN A 30 -2.14 -4.29 8.50
C ASN A 30 -2.72 -3.07 7.77
N LYS A 31 -3.98 -2.71 8.03
CA LYS A 31 -4.65 -1.53 7.47
C LYS A 31 -3.84 -0.25 7.67
N ALA A 32 -3.22 -0.07 8.83
CA ALA A 32 -2.39 1.09 9.12
C ALA A 32 -1.17 1.20 8.18
N ILE A 33 -0.54 0.07 7.83
CA ILE A 33 0.59 0.02 6.90
C ILE A 33 0.10 0.34 5.48
N PHE A 34 -1.07 -0.17 5.12
CA PHE A 34 -1.70 0.10 3.83
C PHE A 34 -2.08 1.57 3.66
N GLU A 35 -2.68 2.17 4.69
CA GLU A 35 -2.99 3.61 4.72
C GLU A 35 -1.72 4.47 4.67
N GLN A 36 -0.65 4.05 5.36
CA GLN A 36 0.65 4.70 5.24
C GLN A 36 1.17 4.63 3.79
N ALA A 37 1.09 3.47 3.14
CA ALA A 37 1.45 3.37 1.72
C ALA A 37 0.60 4.31 0.86
N MET A 38 -0.72 4.36 1.05
CA MET A 38 -1.60 5.25 0.29
C MET A 38 -1.30 6.73 0.49
N ASN A 39 -1.08 7.17 1.73
CA ASN A 39 -0.86 8.57 2.08
C ASN A 39 0.43 9.13 1.48
N TYR A 40 1.45 8.28 1.32
CA TYR A 40 2.75 8.68 0.80
C TYR A 40 3.02 8.15 -0.61
N ALA A 41 2.03 7.48 -1.23
CA ALA A 41 2.16 6.93 -2.57
C ALA A 41 2.21 8.05 -3.61
N PRO A 42 3.10 7.90 -4.60
CA PRO A 42 3.14 8.80 -5.74
C PRO A 42 1.91 8.57 -6.65
N LEU A 43 1.57 9.59 -7.45
CA LEU A 43 0.33 9.63 -8.24
C LEU A 43 0.19 8.48 -9.24
N ASP A 44 1.31 7.94 -9.71
CA ASP A 44 1.39 6.78 -10.60
C ASP A 44 1.06 5.44 -9.91
N ILE A 45 1.23 5.35 -8.58
CA ILE A 45 1.00 4.12 -7.80
C ILE A 45 -0.33 4.15 -7.04
N GLN A 46 -0.84 5.33 -6.68
CA GLN A 46 -2.12 5.48 -5.96
C GLN A 46 -3.29 4.67 -6.58
N PRO A 47 -3.49 4.61 -7.92
CA PRO A 47 -4.57 3.82 -8.49
C PRO A 47 -4.51 2.33 -8.14
N GLN A 48 -3.30 1.77 -8.03
CA GLN A 48 -3.09 0.35 -7.70
C GLN A 48 -3.45 0.09 -6.23
N LEU A 49 -3.05 0.99 -5.32
CA LEU A 49 -3.38 0.86 -3.91
C LEU A 49 -4.88 1.03 -3.66
N ILE A 50 -5.54 1.96 -4.37
CA ILE A 50 -7.00 2.13 -4.29
C ILE A 50 -7.72 0.85 -4.74
N ALA A 51 -7.25 0.18 -5.79
CA ALA A 51 -7.85 -1.07 -6.25
C ALA A 51 -7.77 -2.18 -5.18
N ILE A 52 -6.64 -2.29 -4.49
CA ILE A 52 -6.48 -3.24 -3.37
C ILE A 52 -7.38 -2.85 -2.20
N ARG A 53 -7.46 -1.56 -1.84
CA ARG A 53 -8.38 -1.09 -0.78
C ARG A 53 -9.84 -1.34 -1.12
N LYS A 54 -10.27 -1.16 -2.38
CA LYS A 54 -11.64 -1.50 -2.77
C LYS A 54 -11.94 -2.98 -2.57
N LYS A 55 -11.00 -3.87 -2.91
CA LYS A 55 -11.15 -5.29 -2.62
C LYS A 55 -11.27 -5.57 -1.12
N TYR A 56 -10.53 -4.85 -0.27
CA TYR A 56 -10.66 -4.93 1.18
C TYR A 56 -12.06 -4.54 1.63
N ASP A 57 -12.54 -3.39 1.17
CA ASP A 57 -13.87 -2.86 1.51
C ASP A 57 -15.00 -3.75 0.96
N ASP A 58 -14.78 -4.50 -0.12
CA ASP A 58 -15.77 -5.46 -0.67
C ASP A 58 -15.81 -6.79 0.12
N LEU A 59 -14.75 -7.11 0.88
CA LEU A 59 -14.62 -8.34 1.68
C LEU A 59 -15.18 -8.19 3.11
N HIS A 60 -15.37 -6.96 3.59
CA HIS A 60 -15.81 -6.62 4.95
C HIS A 60 -17.07 -5.76 4.97
#